data_AF-A0A7K2KMT3-F1
#
_entry.id   AF-A0A7K2KMT3-F1
#
_cell.length_a   1.000
_cell.length_b   1.000
_cell.length_c   1.000
_cell.angle_alpha   90.00
_cell.angle_beta   90.00
_cell.angle_gamma   90.00
#
_symmetry.space_group_name_H-M   'P 1'
#
loop_
_entity.id
_entity.type
_entity.pdbx_description
1 polymer ?
#
loop_
_entity_poly.entity_id
_entity_poly.type
_entity_poly.pdbx_seq_one_letter_code
_entity_poly.pdbx_strand_id
1 'polypeptide(L)'
;VCFQNPAPGEPTRAGGKALTLYAVPEAEPCPSALNGTRRVVMPDLVGERFDAASRTLAALDLDRVTPFHAHTGRRLDDRSRRDLADWQVCRQQPEAGIQVPVTTTVDLWLLGPGLSCTAPSPTAKPKPKPEAKPKPEPLPRPSRDFGSGSGSGSGSGSRGGTSGSGGDGTRDGGSSGGSGTGGGSGSSGGSGGSGGTSGTSGGSGGGSGVGFGQFCSPVGATATTSDGRPAKCFMGKDGAARWGYRSG
;
A
#
# COMPACT_ATOMS: atom_id res chain seq x y z
N VAL A 1 -15.45 21.35 -0.07
CA VAL A 1 -14.01 21.39 0.32
C VAL A 1 -13.80 20.32 1.38
N CYS A 2 -12.86 19.42 1.16
CA CYS A 2 -12.57 18.30 2.06
C CYS A 2 -11.43 18.61 3.02
N PHE A 3 -10.41 19.30 2.53
CA PHE A 3 -9.25 19.67 3.34
C PHE A 3 -8.77 21.07 2.99
N GLN A 4 -8.04 21.66 3.93
CA GLN A 4 -7.28 22.88 3.72
C GLN A 4 -5.87 22.72 4.28
N ASN A 5 -4.90 23.37 3.64
CA ASN A 5 -3.55 23.52 4.16
C ASN A 5 -3.23 25.02 4.19
N PRO A 6 -2.95 25.62 5.35
CA PRO A 6 -2.84 25.00 6.68
C PRO A 6 -4.18 24.52 7.27
N ALA A 7 -4.11 23.57 8.21
CA ALA A 7 -5.30 22.93 8.79
C ALA A 7 -6.15 23.94 9.58
N PRO A 8 -7.47 23.72 9.74
CA PRO A 8 -8.32 24.62 10.52
C PRO A 8 -7.78 24.79 11.94
N GLY A 9 -7.60 26.04 12.38
CA GLY A 9 -7.08 26.37 13.72
C GLY A 9 -5.55 26.32 13.84
N GLU A 10 -4.82 25.98 12.78
CA GLU A 10 -3.37 26.04 12.79
C GLU A 10 -2.90 27.51 12.69
N PRO A 11 -2.11 28.01 13.67
CA PRO A 11 -1.70 29.41 13.69
C PRO A 11 -0.73 29.69 12.53
N THR A 12 -1.19 30.51 11.58
CA THR A 12 -0.35 31.01 10.50
C THR A 12 0.27 32.35 10.88
N ARG A 13 1.57 32.53 10.64
CA ARG A 13 2.15 33.88 10.66
C ARG A 13 1.45 34.73 9.60
N ALA A 14 0.94 35.89 10.02
CA ALA A 14 0.41 36.89 9.11
C ALA A 14 1.52 37.32 8.14
N GLY A 15 1.41 36.89 6.88
CA GLY A 15 2.44 37.13 5.86
C GLY A 15 2.48 36.06 4.78
N GLY A 16 1.60 36.19 3.77
CA GLY A 16 1.84 35.66 2.42
C GLY A 16 1.75 34.15 2.17
N LYS A 17 1.38 33.31 3.15
CA LYS A 17 1.16 31.88 2.87
C LYS A 17 -0.19 31.68 2.17
N ALA A 18 -0.15 31.08 0.98
CA ALA A 18 -1.35 30.70 0.24
C ALA A 18 -2.11 29.59 0.99
N LEU A 19 -3.42 29.77 1.13
CA LEU A 19 -4.33 28.73 1.59
C LEU A 19 -4.60 27.77 0.42
N THR A 20 -4.23 26.50 0.57
CA THR A 20 -4.56 25.47 -0.42
C THR A 20 -5.84 24.77 0.00
N LEU A 21 -6.87 24.78 -0.85
CA LEU A 21 -8.12 24.08 -0.63
C LEU A 21 -8.18 22.84 -1.51
N TYR A 22 -8.51 21.70 -0.92
CA TYR A 22 -8.69 20.44 -1.63
C TYR A 22 -10.19 20.12 -1.64
N ALA A 23 -10.77 20.00 -2.82
CA ALA A 23 -12.17 19.68 -3.02
C ALA A 23 -12.29 18.48 -3.97
N VAL A 24 -13.32 17.67 -3.75
CA VAL A 24 -13.77 16.63 -4.67
C VAL A 24 -15.14 17.02 -5.22
N PRO A 25 -15.56 16.50 -6.38
CA PRO A 25 -16.92 16.66 -6.88
C PRO A 25 -17.97 16.22 -5.85
N GLU A 26 -19.16 16.81 -5.87
CA GLU A 26 -20.20 16.57 -4.86
C GLU A 26 -20.69 15.11 -4.79
N ALA A 27 -20.58 14.39 -5.92
CA ALA A 27 -20.92 12.96 -5.99
C ALA A 27 -19.86 12.04 -5.36
N GLU A 28 -18.67 12.57 -5.02
CA GLU A 28 -17.57 11.81 -4.45
C GLU A 28 -17.43 12.08 -2.95
N PRO A 29 -17.31 11.04 -2.11
CA PRO A 29 -17.05 11.25 -0.70
C PRO A 29 -15.67 11.87 -0.50
N CYS A 30 -15.58 12.82 0.42
CA CYS A 30 -14.31 13.41 0.80
C CYS A 30 -13.33 12.31 1.26
N PRO A 31 -12.07 12.32 0.79
CA PRO A 31 -11.07 11.38 1.30
C PRO A 31 -10.91 11.58 2.81
N SER A 32 -10.50 10.55 3.54
CA SER A 32 -10.22 10.66 4.98
C SER A 32 -8.83 11.22 5.30
N ALA A 33 -7.92 11.25 4.32
CA ALA A 33 -6.62 11.91 4.42
C ALA A 33 -6.10 12.39 3.06
N LEU A 34 -5.42 13.54 3.02
CA LEU A 34 -4.80 14.10 1.81
C LEU A 34 -3.67 13.24 1.24
N ASN A 35 -2.89 12.60 2.12
CA ASN A 35 -1.74 11.77 1.77
C ASN A 35 -1.97 10.29 2.13
N GLY A 36 -3.23 9.88 2.29
CA GLY A 36 -3.56 8.49 2.60
C GLY A 36 -3.41 7.61 1.37
N THR A 37 -2.81 6.42 1.52
CA THR A 37 -2.86 5.42 0.45
C THR A 37 -4.31 5.16 0.08
N ARG A 38 -4.68 5.39 -1.20
CA ARG A 38 -6.03 5.12 -1.70
C ARG A 38 -6.47 3.73 -1.25
N ARG A 39 -7.69 3.63 -0.75
CA ARG A 39 -8.28 2.37 -0.30
C ARG A 39 -9.44 1.99 -1.21
N VAL A 40 -9.60 0.70 -1.44
CA VAL A 40 -10.68 0.12 -2.22
C VAL A 40 -11.32 -1.02 -1.43
N VAL A 41 -12.60 -1.29 -1.67
CA VAL A 41 -13.27 -2.46 -1.11
C VAL A 41 -12.87 -3.66 -1.93
N MET A 42 -12.38 -4.71 -1.27
CA MET A 42 -11.98 -5.95 -1.92
C MET A 42 -13.21 -6.63 -2.56
N PRO A 43 -13.24 -6.88 -3.87
CA PRO A 43 -14.34 -7.59 -4.52
C PRO A 43 -14.39 -9.06 -4.08
N ASP A 44 -15.55 -9.70 -4.24
CA ASP A 44 -15.65 -11.16 -4.17
C ASP A 44 -15.26 -11.76 -5.51
N LEU A 45 -14.21 -12.57 -5.50
CA LEU A 45 -13.60 -13.19 -6.67
C LEU A 45 -13.71 -14.72 -6.60
N VAL A 46 -14.32 -15.28 -5.55
CA VAL A 46 -14.44 -16.73 -5.41
C VAL A 46 -15.38 -17.28 -6.48
N GLY A 47 -14.95 -18.32 -7.18
CA GLY A 47 -15.64 -18.91 -8.33
C GLY A 47 -15.30 -18.26 -9.67
N GLU A 48 -14.67 -17.08 -9.68
CA GLU A 48 -14.25 -16.41 -10.91
C GLU A 48 -13.05 -17.09 -11.55
N ARG A 49 -12.91 -16.92 -12.86
CA ARG A 49 -11.68 -17.29 -13.58
C ARG A 49 -10.56 -16.33 -13.23
N PHE A 50 -9.32 -16.83 -13.16
CA PHE A 50 -8.17 -16.02 -12.75
C PHE A 50 -7.89 -14.83 -13.68
N ASP A 51 -8.16 -14.96 -14.99
CA ASP A 51 -8.02 -13.85 -15.94
C ASP A 51 -9.07 -12.75 -15.73
N ALA A 52 -10.31 -13.14 -15.41
CA ALA A 52 -11.39 -12.22 -15.07
C ALA A 52 -11.11 -11.53 -13.72
N ALA A 53 -10.76 -12.32 -12.70
CA ALA A 53 -10.39 -11.81 -11.37
C ALA A 53 -9.21 -10.83 -11.44
N SER A 54 -8.16 -11.14 -12.21
CA SER A 54 -7.01 -10.25 -12.39
C SER A 54 -7.39 -8.93 -13.06
N ARG A 55 -8.32 -8.95 -14.04
CA ARG A 55 -8.83 -7.73 -14.69
C ARG A 55 -9.65 -6.88 -13.74
N THR A 56 -10.52 -7.50 -12.94
CA THR A 56 -11.30 -6.81 -11.90
C THR A 56 -10.39 -6.13 -10.89
N LEU A 57 -9.35 -6.82 -10.42
CA LEU A 57 -8.37 -6.24 -9.49
C LEU A 57 -7.56 -5.10 -10.13
N ALA A 58 -7.14 -5.25 -11.39
CA ALA A 58 -6.43 -4.19 -12.10
C ALA A 58 -7.28 -2.92 -12.28
N ALA A 59 -8.59 -3.04 -12.50
CA ALA A 59 -9.51 -1.89 -12.58
C ALA A 59 -9.64 -1.12 -11.25
N LEU A 60 -9.24 -1.74 -10.13
CA LEU A 60 -9.19 -1.13 -8.80
C LEU A 60 -7.77 -0.69 -8.40
N ASP A 61 -6.81 -0.75 -9.33
CA ASP A 61 -5.38 -0.53 -9.09
C ASP A 61 -4.76 -1.49 -8.07
N LEU A 62 -5.31 -2.71 -7.95
CA LEU A 62 -4.74 -3.83 -7.18
C LEU A 62 -3.96 -4.77 -8.11
N ASP A 63 -2.84 -4.29 -8.64
CA ASP A 63 -2.02 -4.96 -9.66
C ASP A 63 -1.13 -6.10 -9.12
N ARG A 64 -0.87 -6.09 -7.80
CA ARG A 64 0.00 -7.05 -7.11
C ARG A 64 -0.76 -8.32 -6.74
N VAL A 65 -0.86 -9.26 -7.68
CA VAL A 65 -1.55 -10.53 -7.45
C VAL A 65 -0.55 -11.69 -7.40
N THR A 66 -0.63 -12.52 -6.35
CA THR A 66 0.17 -13.73 -6.18
C THR A 66 -0.72 -14.97 -6.30
N PRO A 67 -0.54 -15.82 -7.33
CA PRO A 67 -1.31 -17.05 -7.46
C PRO A 67 -0.72 -18.19 -6.63
N PHE A 68 -1.58 -18.98 -6.01
CA PHE A 68 -1.26 -20.18 -5.24
C PHE A 68 -2.11 -21.35 -5.72
N HIS A 69 -1.60 -22.57 -5.60
CA HIS A 69 -2.39 -23.76 -5.83
C HIS A 69 -3.30 -24.02 -4.62
N ALA A 70 -4.62 -24.17 -4.82
CA ALA A 70 -5.58 -24.21 -3.71
C ALA A 70 -5.41 -25.38 -2.73
N HIS A 71 -5.03 -26.57 -3.23
CA HIS A 71 -4.78 -27.74 -2.37
C HIS A 71 -3.40 -27.74 -1.70
N THR A 72 -2.33 -27.45 -2.45
CA THR A 72 -0.95 -27.58 -1.93
C THR A 72 -0.46 -26.32 -1.23
N GLY A 73 -1.13 -25.18 -1.44
CA GLY A 73 -0.68 -23.87 -0.95
C GLY A 73 0.64 -23.40 -1.57
N ARG A 74 1.18 -24.12 -2.56
CA ARG A 74 2.41 -23.72 -3.24
C ARG A 74 2.13 -22.54 -4.16
N ARG A 75 3.03 -21.56 -4.14
CA ARG A 75 2.99 -20.44 -5.09
C ARG A 75 3.12 -20.99 -6.50
N LEU A 76 2.25 -20.52 -7.38
CA LEU A 76 2.31 -20.81 -8.81
C LEU A 76 3.23 -19.78 -9.48
N ASP A 77 3.98 -20.19 -10.50
CA ASP A 77 4.92 -19.30 -11.18
C ASP A 77 4.16 -18.23 -11.98
N ASP A 78 4.55 -16.97 -11.79
CA ASP A 78 3.97 -15.82 -12.48
C ASP A 78 4.26 -15.86 -13.99
N ARG A 79 5.30 -16.59 -14.43
CA ARG A 79 5.59 -16.79 -15.86
C ARG A 79 4.51 -17.59 -16.58
N SER A 80 3.78 -18.43 -15.86
CA SER A 80 2.68 -19.26 -16.36
C SER A 80 1.32 -18.57 -16.25
N ARG A 81 1.26 -17.25 -16.07
CA ARG A 81 -0.02 -16.52 -15.90
C ARG A 81 -1.03 -16.77 -17.01
N ARG A 82 -0.56 -17.04 -18.24
CA ARG A 82 -1.41 -17.43 -19.39
C ARG A 82 -2.00 -18.83 -19.20
N ASP A 83 -1.21 -19.77 -18.70
CA ASP A 83 -1.64 -21.15 -18.42
C ASP A 83 -2.65 -21.21 -17.26
N LEU A 84 -2.61 -20.20 -16.39
CA LEU A 84 -3.54 -20.03 -15.27
C LEU A 84 -4.84 -19.32 -15.65
N ALA A 85 -4.98 -18.78 -16.86
CA ALA A 85 -6.09 -17.91 -17.23
C ALA A 85 -7.47 -18.56 -17.02
N ASP A 86 -7.59 -19.85 -17.33
CA ASP A 86 -8.84 -20.61 -17.19
C ASP A 86 -9.04 -21.22 -15.80
N TRP A 87 -8.10 -21.03 -14.87
CA TRP A 87 -8.18 -21.60 -13.52
C TRP A 87 -9.19 -20.81 -12.68
N GLN A 88 -9.95 -21.50 -11.83
CA GLN A 88 -10.93 -20.86 -10.95
C GLN A 88 -10.29 -20.46 -9.61
N VAL A 89 -10.70 -19.31 -9.09
CA VAL A 89 -10.36 -18.82 -7.76
C VAL A 89 -11.20 -19.54 -6.71
N CYS A 90 -10.58 -20.29 -5.82
CA CYS A 90 -11.26 -20.97 -4.71
C CYS A 90 -11.17 -20.24 -3.39
N ARG A 91 -10.16 -19.37 -3.25
CA ARG A 91 -9.99 -18.50 -2.08
C ARG A 91 -9.23 -17.27 -2.50
N GLN A 92 -9.53 -16.17 -1.83
CA GLN A 92 -8.78 -14.92 -1.92
C GLN A 92 -8.31 -14.46 -0.55
N GLN A 93 -7.24 -13.69 -0.54
CA GLN A 93 -6.81 -12.90 0.60
C GLN A 93 -6.26 -11.57 0.06
N PRO A 94 -6.74 -10.40 0.49
CA PRO A 94 -7.76 -10.15 1.53
C PRO A 94 -9.15 -10.72 1.24
N GLU A 95 -9.95 -10.92 2.30
CA GLU A 95 -11.35 -11.34 2.19
C GLU A 95 -12.20 -10.28 1.51
N ALA A 96 -13.27 -10.72 0.83
CA ALA A 96 -14.21 -9.83 0.16
C ALA A 96 -14.86 -8.85 1.16
N GLY A 97 -15.16 -7.64 0.70
CA GLY A 97 -15.79 -6.58 1.50
C GLY A 97 -14.84 -5.80 2.41
N ILE A 98 -13.59 -6.22 2.59
CA ILE A 98 -12.61 -5.50 3.43
C ILE A 98 -11.99 -4.33 2.66
N GLN A 99 -11.85 -3.17 3.32
CA GLN A 99 -11.14 -2.02 2.74
C GLN A 99 -9.63 -2.16 2.82
N VAL A 100 -8.98 -2.25 1.66
CA VAL A 100 -7.54 -2.48 1.53
C VAL A 100 -6.86 -1.32 0.80
N PRO A 101 -5.62 -0.95 1.16
CA PRO A 101 -4.81 -0.06 0.34
C PRO A 101 -4.59 -0.61 -1.07
N VAL A 102 -4.55 0.25 -2.09
CA VAL A 102 -4.23 -0.17 -3.48
C VAL A 102 -2.83 -0.80 -3.62
N THR A 103 -1.93 -0.55 -2.66
CA THR A 103 -0.60 -1.17 -2.63
C THR A 103 -0.59 -2.59 -2.05
N THR A 104 -1.74 -3.10 -1.59
CA THR A 104 -1.88 -4.43 -1.00
C THR A 104 -1.63 -5.51 -2.04
N THR A 105 -0.82 -6.50 -1.69
CA THR A 105 -0.71 -7.75 -2.45
C THR A 105 -1.94 -8.62 -2.18
N VAL A 106 -2.56 -9.09 -3.25
CA VAL A 106 -3.69 -10.02 -3.23
C VAL A 106 -3.18 -11.42 -3.52
N ASP A 107 -3.44 -12.35 -2.62
CA ASP A 107 -3.15 -13.76 -2.78
C ASP A 107 -4.41 -14.48 -3.28
N LEU A 108 -4.31 -15.21 -4.39
CA LEU A 108 -5.43 -15.98 -4.96
C LEU A 108 -5.05 -17.46 -5.01
N TRP A 109 -5.89 -18.32 -4.45
CA TRP A 109 -5.74 -19.77 -4.49
C TRP A 109 -6.59 -20.34 -5.61
N LEU A 110 -5.93 -21.00 -6.55
CA LEU A 110 -6.49 -21.41 -7.83
C LEU A 110 -6.61 -22.94 -7.93
N LEU A 111 -7.64 -23.40 -8.65
CA LEU A 111 -7.76 -24.78 -9.12
C LEU A 111 -7.87 -24.82 -10.65
N GLY A 112 -7.26 -25.85 -11.23
CA GLY A 112 -7.31 -26.09 -12.66
C GLY A 112 -8.75 -26.33 -13.16
N PRO A 113 -8.98 -26.15 -14.47
CA PRO A 113 -10.30 -26.32 -15.06
C PRO A 113 -10.86 -27.73 -14.79
N GLY A 114 -12.17 -27.80 -14.51
CA GLY A 114 -12.87 -29.05 -14.22
C GLY A 114 -12.76 -29.53 -12.77
N LEU A 115 -11.96 -28.86 -11.92
CA LEU A 115 -11.92 -29.12 -10.48
C LEU A 115 -12.79 -28.08 -9.77
N SER A 116 -13.75 -28.54 -8.96
CA SER A 116 -14.55 -27.67 -8.11
C SER A 116 -13.83 -27.38 -6.79
N CYS A 117 -14.10 -26.22 -6.19
CA CYS A 117 -13.53 -25.79 -4.92
C CYS A 117 -14.09 -26.56 -3.69
N THR A 118 -14.36 -27.86 -3.82
CA THR A 118 -15.13 -28.68 -2.86
C THR A 118 -14.26 -29.40 -1.82
N ALA A 119 -13.23 -28.75 -1.30
CA ALA A 119 -12.52 -29.22 -0.12
C ALA A 119 -12.18 -28.03 0.77
N PRO A 120 -12.20 -28.17 2.10
CA PRO A 120 -11.77 -27.09 2.99
C PRO A 120 -10.31 -26.81 2.68
N SER A 121 -10.05 -25.72 1.96
CA SER A 121 -8.70 -25.24 1.75
C SER A 121 -8.09 -25.03 3.13
N PRO A 122 -6.85 -25.47 3.41
CA PRO A 122 -6.26 -25.38 4.74
C PRO A 122 -6.35 -23.94 5.21
N THR A 123 -7.12 -23.67 6.27
CA THR A 123 -7.31 -22.33 6.82
C THR A 123 -5.92 -21.70 6.98
N ALA A 124 -5.70 -20.57 6.30
CA ALA A 124 -4.45 -19.84 6.45
C ALA A 124 -4.28 -19.60 7.95
N LYS A 125 -3.18 -20.11 8.54
CA LYS A 125 -2.89 -19.88 9.96
C LYS A 125 -3.01 -18.37 10.19
N PRO A 126 -3.81 -17.93 11.16
CA PRO A 126 -3.96 -16.50 11.44
C PRO A 126 -2.57 -15.89 11.55
N LYS A 127 -2.26 -14.87 10.73
CA LYS A 127 -1.04 -14.10 10.90
C LYS A 127 -1.04 -13.64 12.37
N PRO A 128 0.01 -13.94 13.16
CA PRO A 128 0.05 -13.54 14.55
C PRO A 128 -0.18 -12.04 14.61
N LYS A 129 -1.18 -11.64 15.39
CA LYS A 129 -1.50 -10.24 15.66
C LYS A 129 -0.19 -9.57 16.09
N PRO A 130 0.21 -8.42 15.51
CA PRO A 130 1.43 -7.75 15.91
C PRO A 130 1.41 -7.59 17.43
N GLU A 131 2.38 -8.21 18.12
CA GLU A 131 2.50 -8.06 19.56
C GLU A 131 2.60 -6.56 19.85
N ALA A 132 1.78 -6.11 20.81
CA ALA A 132 1.82 -4.72 21.24
C ALA A 132 3.25 -4.41 21.67
N LYS A 133 3.87 -3.41 21.03
CA LYS A 133 5.21 -2.95 21.44
C LYS A 133 5.20 -2.76 22.97
N PRO A 134 6.18 -3.31 23.70
CA PRO A 134 6.26 -3.12 25.13
C PRO A 134 6.23 -1.62 25.43
N LYS A 135 5.38 -1.21 26.38
CA LYS A 135 5.28 0.18 26.83
C LYS A 135 6.68 0.64 27.21
N PRO A 136 7.15 1.80 26.73
CA PRO A 136 8.40 2.39 27.18
C PRO A 136 8.38 2.50 28.71
N GLU A 137 9.42 2.01 29.38
CA GLU A 137 9.56 2.18 30.82
C GLU A 137 9.52 3.67 31.18
N PRO A 138 8.82 4.06 32.26
CA PRO A 138 8.80 5.44 32.72
C PRO A 138 10.24 5.92 32.99
N LEU A 139 10.66 6.99 32.31
CA LEU A 139 11.93 7.64 32.59
C LEU A 139 12.02 7.99 34.09
N PRO A 140 13.17 7.75 34.75
CA PRO A 140 13.40 8.16 36.12
C PRO A 140 13.12 9.66 36.26
N ARG A 141 12.29 10.03 37.23
CA ARG A 141 12.05 11.43 37.56
C ARG A 141 13.39 12.05 37.97
N PRO A 142 13.79 13.21 37.41
CA PRO A 142 14.99 13.89 37.87
C PRO A 142 14.84 14.21 39.36
N SER A 143 15.77 13.66 40.15
CA SER A 143 15.92 13.99 41.56
C SER A 143 16.15 15.49 41.67
N ARG A 144 15.27 16.18 42.40
CA ARG A 144 15.53 17.57 42.80
C ARG A 144 16.51 17.51 43.95
N ASP A 145 17.79 17.62 43.64
CA ASP A 145 18.80 18.00 44.61
C ASP A 145 18.51 19.44 45.04
N PHE A 146 17.76 19.58 46.14
CA PHE A 146 17.70 20.81 46.90
C PHE A 146 18.99 20.91 47.71
N GLY A 147 19.96 21.65 47.15
CA GLY A 147 21.10 22.15 47.90
C GLY A 147 20.64 23.02 49.06
N SER A 148 21.17 22.71 50.24
CA SER A 148 21.08 23.50 51.46
C SER A 148 21.49 24.95 51.20
N GLY A 149 20.52 25.85 51.27
CA GLY A 149 20.72 27.30 51.29
C GLY A 149 19.93 27.88 52.44
N SER A 150 20.60 28.12 53.56
CA SER A 150 20.08 28.76 54.77
C SER A 150 19.53 30.16 54.43
N GLY A 151 18.25 30.40 54.72
CA GLY A 151 17.62 31.70 54.48
C GLY A 151 16.37 31.88 55.34
N SER A 152 16.57 32.53 56.49
CA SER A 152 15.57 32.95 57.46
C SER A 152 14.44 33.77 56.82
N GLY A 153 13.18 33.50 57.17
CA GLY A 153 12.04 34.30 56.73
C GLY A 153 10.74 33.93 57.44
N SER A 154 10.41 34.71 58.46
CA SER A 154 9.22 34.61 59.32
C SER A 154 7.91 34.96 58.60
N GLY A 155 6.79 34.35 59.02
CA GLY A 155 5.42 34.82 58.79
C GLY A 155 4.42 33.67 58.60
N SER A 156 3.76 33.16 59.64
CA SER A 156 2.56 33.69 60.34
C SER A 156 1.22 33.51 59.57
N GLY A 157 0.40 32.58 60.08
CA GLY A 157 -1.06 32.52 59.97
C GLY A 157 -1.62 31.60 58.87
N SER A 158 -2.80 30.97 58.98
CA SER A 158 -3.74 30.70 60.07
C SER A 158 -4.83 29.80 59.45
N ARG A 159 -5.17 28.71 60.16
CA ARG A 159 -6.52 28.13 60.40
C ARG A 159 -7.46 27.67 59.26
N GLY A 160 -8.08 26.51 59.54
CA GLY A 160 -9.43 26.08 59.10
C GLY A 160 -9.41 25.18 57.88
N GLY A 161 -9.80 23.90 57.89
CA GLY A 161 -10.83 23.23 58.67
C GLY A 161 -12.15 23.21 57.87
N THR A 162 -12.51 22.08 57.27
CA THR A 162 -13.89 21.52 57.23
C THR A 162 -13.98 20.25 56.38
N SER A 163 -14.66 19.28 56.97
CA SER A 163 -15.26 18.07 56.39
C SER A 163 -16.42 18.40 55.44
N GLY A 164 -16.59 17.60 54.39
CA GLY A 164 -17.77 17.66 53.52
C GLY A 164 -17.90 16.40 52.65
N SER A 165 -18.93 15.61 52.95
CA SER A 165 -19.34 14.38 52.27
C SER A 165 -20.01 14.63 50.91
N GLY A 166 -20.00 13.61 50.05
CA GLY A 166 -21.10 13.30 49.13
C GLY A 166 -20.97 13.82 47.69
N GLY A 167 -21.20 12.94 46.72
CA GLY A 167 -21.42 13.32 45.32
C GLY A 167 -21.20 12.19 44.33
N ASP A 168 -22.22 11.36 44.13
CA ASP A 168 -22.45 10.58 42.91
C ASP A 168 -22.37 11.45 41.65
N GLY A 169 -21.88 10.87 40.55
CA GLY A 169 -21.81 11.59 39.27
C GLY A 169 -21.21 10.77 38.14
N THR A 170 -22.02 9.87 37.57
CA THR A 170 -21.87 9.24 36.26
C THR A 170 -21.48 10.26 35.18
N ARG A 171 -20.39 10.03 34.43
CA ARG A 171 -20.23 10.49 33.04
C ARG A 171 -19.36 9.54 32.23
N ASP A 172 -20.01 8.83 31.33
CA ASP A 172 -19.46 8.35 30.07
C ASP A 172 -18.75 9.48 29.32
N GLY A 173 -17.60 9.18 28.74
CA GLY A 173 -16.81 10.12 27.97
C GLY A 173 -15.66 9.42 27.26
N GLY A 174 -15.94 8.91 26.07
CA GLY A 174 -14.94 8.34 25.19
C GLY A 174 -13.83 9.34 24.84
N SER A 175 -12.65 8.81 24.54
CA SER A 175 -11.62 9.54 23.82
C SER A 175 -10.82 8.58 22.96
N SER A 176 -11.05 8.73 21.67
CA SER A 176 -10.14 8.44 20.57
C SER A 176 -8.77 9.07 20.80
N GLY A 177 -7.72 8.36 20.40
CA GLY A 177 -6.35 8.87 20.46
C GLY A 177 -5.42 7.98 19.66
N GLY A 178 -5.34 8.22 18.35
CA GLY A 178 -4.29 7.66 17.51
C GLY A 178 -2.96 8.36 17.76
N SER A 179 -1.85 7.67 17.46
CA SER A 179 -0.56 8.27 17.14
C SER A 179 0.31 7.23 16.43
N GLY A 180 0.64 7.52 15.17
CA GLY A 180 1.63 6.78 14.42
C GLY A 180 3.06 7.18 14.82
N THR A 181 4.03 6.38 14.40
CA THR A 181 5.42 6.82 14.18
C THR A 181 6.06 5.92 13.14
N GLY A 182 6.61 6.57 12.10
CA GLY A 182 7.44 5.95 11.08
C GLY A 182 8.83 5.62 11.61
N GLY A 183 9.53 4.77 10.84
CA GLY A 183 10.94 4.45 11.06
C GLY A 183 11.41 3.57 9.91
N GLY A 184 12.07 4.19 8.93
CA GLY A 184 12.85 3.48 7.91
C GLY A 184 14.34 3.47 8.26
N SER A 185 15.08 2.59 7.55
CA SER A 185 16.54 2.48 7.30
C SER A 185 17.01 1.05 7.58
N GLY A 186 17.36 0.23 6.58
CA GLY A 186 18.74 0.01 6.08
C GLY A 186 19.36 -1.23 6.79
N SER A 187 20.13 -2.17 6.26
CA SER A 187 20.86 -2.36 5.00
C SER A 187 21.37 -3.83 4.93
N SER A 188 21.77 -4.28 3.72
CA SER A 188 22.91 -5.19 3.37
C SER A 188 22.93 -6.71 3.68
N GLY A 189 23.33 -7.47 2.63
CA GLY A 189 23.88 -8.85 2.61
C GLY A 189 23.15 -9.73 1.58
N GLY A 190 23.62 -10.03 0.35
CA GLY A 190 24.86 -10.73 -0.06
C GLY A 190 24.73 -12.25 0.20
N SER A 191 24.95 -13.25 -0.66
CA SER A 191 25.43 -13.44 -2.05
C SER A 191 25.21 -14.93 -2.46
N GLY A 192 25.29 -15.26 -3.77
CA GLY A 192 25.50 -16.63 -4.34
C GLY A 192 24.33 -17.13 -5.20
N GLY A 193 24.39 -17.27 -6.54
CA GLY A 193 25.33 -18.00 -7.41
C GLY A 193 24.81 -19.45 -7.59
N SER A 194 24.55 -20.06 -8.75
CA SER A 194 25.04 -19.92 -10.13
C SER A 194 24.18 -20.77 -11.11
N GLY A 195 24.30 -20.51 -12.42
CA GLY A 195 23.97 -21.44 -13.53
C GLY A 195 22.77 -20.98 -14.37
N GLY A 196 22.86 -20.55 -15.62
CA GLY A 196 23.90 -20.68 -16.64
C GLY A 196 23.25 -21.22 -17.91
N THR A 197 23.01 -20.38 -18.92
CA THR A 197 22.92 -20.80 -20.33
C THR A 197 23.28 -19.62 -21.26
N SER A 198 24.37 -19.86 -21.99
CA SER A 198 24.81 -19.24 -23.25
C SER A 198 23.73 -19.29 -24.35
N GLY A 199 23.65 -18.40 -25.33
CA GLY A 199 24.54 -17.31 -25.69
C GLY A 199 24.11 -16.58 -26.98
N THR A 200 24.91 -15.54 -27.32
CA THR A 200 25.24 -15.01 -28.66
C THR A 200 24.08 -14.40 -29.47
N SER A 201 24.06 -13.17 -29.99
CA SER A 201 25.01 -12.11 -30.37
C SER A 201 24.14 -10.95 -30.90
N GLY A 202 24.43 -9.64 -30.82
CA GLY A 202 25.56 -8.84 -30.41
C GLY A 202 25.19 -7.35 -30.63
N GLY A 203 26.06 -6.42 -30.23
CA GLY A 203 26.04 -5.03 -30.72
C GLY A 203 25.72 -3.94 -29.70
N SER A 204 26.76 -3.53 -28.97
CA SER A 204 27.20 -2.16 -28.64
C SER A 204 26.23 -0.96 -28.63
N GLY A 205 26.28 -0.21 -27.52
CA GLY A 205 26.28 1.26 -27.55
C GLY A 205 25.05 1.93 -26.93
N GLY A 206 25.27 2.73 -25.89
CA GLY A 206 24.24 3.38 -25.09
C GLY A 206 23.26 4.24 -25.90
N GLY A 207 21.98 3.94 -25.71
CA GLY A 207 20.85 4.70 -26.21
C GLY A 207 19.61 3.82 -26.08
N SER A 208 18.78 4.05 -25.06
CA SER A 208 17.53 3.31 -24.82
C SER A 208 16.45 3.67 -25.84
N GLY A 209 16.76 3.60 -27.14
CA GLY A 209 15.86 3.86 -28.24
C GLY A 209 15.36 2.55 -28.87
N VAL A 210 14.10 2.53 -29.27
CA VAL A 210 13.56 1.42 -30.05
C VAL A 210 14.00 1.54 -31.52
N GLY A 211 14.32 0.43 -32.17
CA GLY A 211 14.62 0.40 -33.61
C GLY A 211 13.40 0.09 -34.45
N PHE A 212 13.28 0.69 -35.64
CA PHE A 212 12.23 0.30 -36.60
C PHE A 212 12.35 -1.17 -36.98
N GLY A 213 11.21 -1.85 -37.13
CA GLY A 213 11.13 -3.28 -37.45
C GLY A 213 11.39 -4.22 -36.26
N GLN A 214 11.82 -3.70 -35.11
CA GLN A 214 11.94 -4.47 -33.86
C GLN A 214 10.56 -4.84 -33.33
N PHE A 215 10.46 -6.00 -32.68
CA PHE A 215 9.22 -6.45 -32.07
C PHE A 215 8.78 -5.51 -30.94
N CYS A 216 7.47 -5.34 -30.80
CA CYS A 216 6.90 -4.43 -29.81
C CYS A 216 5.62 -5.02 -29.20
N SER A 217 5.28 -4.59 -27.99
CA SER A 217 4.04 -4.96 -27.31
C SER A 217 3.70 -3.92 -26.24
N PRO A 218 2.43 -3.48 -26.09
CA PRO A 218 1.26 -3.87 -26.89
C PRO A 218 1.18 -3.12 -28.25
N VAL A 219 0.40 -3.66 -29.19
CA VAL A 219 0.03 -2.94 -30.43
C VAL A 219 -0.61 -1.60 -30.06
N GLY A 220 -0.15 -0.52 -30.68
CA GLY A 220 -0.57 0.84 -30.37
C GLY A 220 0.37 1.61 -29.46
N ALA A 221 1.33 0.95 -28.79
CA ALA A 221 2.36 1.62 -27.99
C ALA A 221 3.12 2.66 -28.82
N THR A 222 3.55 3.75 -28.19
CA THR A 222 4.36 4.81 -28.81
C THR A 222 5.72 4.89 -28.12
N ALA A 223 6.78 5.13 -28.88
CA ALA A 223 8.12 5.30 -28.35
C ALA A 223 8.93 6.27 -29.22
N THR A 224 10.06 6.72 -28.68
CA THR A 224 11.02 7.52 -29.43
C THR A 224 12.19 6.63 -29.85
N THR A 225 12.50 6.66 -31.14
CA THR A 225 13.62 5.93 -31.72
C THR A 225 14.95 6.57 -31.31
N SER A 226 16.07 5.86 -31.49
CA SER A 226 17.40 6.37 -31.11
C SER A 226 17.79 7.66 -31.86
N ASP A 227 17.17 7.91 -33.01
CA ASP A 227 17.28 9.10 -33.84
C ASP A 227 16.20 10.17 -33.56
N GLY A 228 15.46 10.04 -32.45
CA GLY A 228 14.51 11.06 -31.97
C GLY A 228 13.17 11.09 -32.70
N ARG A 229 12.92 10.17 -33.64
CA ARG A 229 11.66 10.12 -34.40
C ARG A 229 10.60 9.33 -33.62
N PRO A 230 9.32 9.78 -33.62
CA PRO A 230 8.24 9.03 -33.00
C PRO A 230 7.98 7.74 -33.78
N ALA A 231 7.89 6.62 -33.07
CA ALA A 231 7.48 5.32 -33.60
C ALA A 231 6.22 4.83 -32.89
N LYS A 232 5.42 4.03 -33.60
CA LYS A 232 4.25 3.36 -33.05
C LYS A 232 4.33 1.87 -33.34
N CYS A 233 3.81 1.06 -32.41
CA CYS A 233 3.75 -0.38 -32.53
C CYS A 233 2.55 -0.78 -33.40
N PHE A 234 2.79 -1.46 -34.52
CA PHE A 234 1.75 -1.90 -35.46
C PHE A 234 1.76 -3.42 -35.61
N MET A 235 0.58 -4.00 -35.85
CA MET A 235 0.47 -5.40 -36.24
C MET A 235 0.86 -5.56 -37.72
N GLY A 236 1.90 -6.33 -38.00
CA GLY A 236 2.29 -6.70 -39.36
C GLY A 236 1.30 -7.69 -39.99
N LYS A 237 1.39 -7.86 -41.31
CA LYS A 237 0.58 -8.86 -42.05
C LYS A 237 0.92 -10.30 -41.64
N ASP A 238 2.12 -10.50 -41.09
CA ASP A 238 2.61 -11.75 -40.50
C ASP A 238 2.06 -12.01 -39.09
N GLY A 239 1.20 -11.13 -38.55
CA GLY A 239 0.67 -11.24 -37.19
C GLY A 239 1.68 -10.86 -36.10
N ALA A 240 2.86 -10.35 -36.48
CA ALA A 240 3.86 -9.88 -35.53
C ALA A 240 3.77 -8.37 -35.32
N ALA A 241 3.75 -7.94 -34.06
CA ALA A 241 3.76 -6.52 -33.71
C ALA A 241 5.18 -5.94 -33.82
N ARG A 242 5.37 -4.89 -34.61
CA ARG A 242 6.68 -4.23 -34.84
C ARG A 242 6.59 -2.71 -34.82
N TRP A 243 7.68 -2.05 -34.42
CA TRP A 243 7.81 -0.59 -34.45
C TRP A 243 7.86 -0.06 -35.90
N GLY A 244 6.98 0.89 -36.24
CA GLY A 244 6.89 1.49 -37.57
C GLY A 244 6.62 3.00 -37.52
N TYR A 245 6.61 3.64 -38.70
CA TYR A 245 6.24 5.04 -38.85
C TYR A 245 4.73 5.24 -38.76
N ARG A 246 4.34 6.39 -38.21
CA ARG A 246 2.96 6.90 -38.30
C ARG A 246 2.74 7.40 -39.73
N SER A 247 2.48 6.50 -40.68
CA SER A 247 1.91 6.89 -41.97
C SER A 247 0.46 7.30 -41.71
N GLY A 248 0.26 8.58 -41.42
CA GLY A 248 -1.05 9.22 -41.55
C GLY A 248 -1.42 9.29 -43.03
#